data_AF-A0A5R9P0W3-F1
#
_entry.id   AF-A0A5R9P0W3-F1
#
_cell.length_a   1.000
_cell.length_b   1.000
_cell.length_c   1.000
_cell.angle_alpha   90.00
_cell.angle_beta   90.00
_cell.angle_gamma   90.00
#
_symmetry.space_group_name_H-M   'P 1'
#
loop_
_entity.id
_entity.type
_entity.pdbx_description
1 polymer ?
#
loop_
_entity_poly.entity_id
_entity_poly.type
_entity_poly.pdbx_seq_one_letter_code
_entity_poly.pdbx_strand_id
1 'polypeptide(L)'
;MTLPSAMSFCNLKDFASTFRAAERYAGPDGHLATMTEIIFGRIANNKKSIFWNSYFTTMSAEYYGLYKGEKPTIVVAHGIGPLSTLEGIEKAYRADLSRDDRPEYGQVSQEVFDKLVEGDFGKVEIVDVEELFTYYNFILGLAYKNGKSNLPGLYDNGYFTTRALAGDPLYLARVGNSDIALTYLHTHDRIAHAYHRETKDIHGVLIEDNTPVYAAKMDWSYQAPYDHYDDVKKWYIRKPAIDRLKGKGFAYAHLLSVGQLTRTGLYVTRYDQLTFDIGTHGWTDGYRLLGMRNGSCIDVKEFRFSKVESKTPKSAYVNPVGETLPEFVSLIEVNDKLFTETPKGGCSVDKGTAVFEVAAAKKIGEPVHINLKSENMFVLRYDLEEVLAIKPDGANAYLRTAYDPRGQWIIVQFYEIEVNRETRLVKEEELASDLDRLMTVIEELEAA
;
A
#
# COMPACT_ATOMS: atom_id res chain seq x y z
N MET A 1 -13.58 -21.45 -18.10
CA MET A 1 -12.51 -21.48 -17.09
C MET A 1 -12.96 -20.55 -15.96
N THR A 2 -12.84 -20.95 -14.70
CA THR A 2 -13.34 -20.15 -13.58
C THR A 2 -12.32 -19.10 -13.19
N LEU A 3 -12.73 -17.82 -13.15
CA LEU A 3 -11.93 -16.74 -12.58
C LEU A 3 -11.44 -17.10 -11.16
N PRO A 4 -10.28 -16.57 -10.71
CA PRO A 4 -9.75 -16.82 -9.38
C PRO A 4 -10.79 -16.58 -8.27
N SER A 5 -10.70 -17.34 -7.18
CA SER A 5 -11.62 -17.17 -6.06
C SER A 5 -11.50 -15.77 -5.42
N ALA A 6 -10.29 -15.21 -5.38
CA ALA A 6 -10.05 -13.86 -4.90
C ALA A 6 -9.02 -13.12 -5.76
N MET A 7 -9.12 -11.79 -5.79
CA MET A 7 -8.24 -10.93 -6.57
C MET A 7 -7.89 -9.64 -5.83
N SER A 8 -6.59 -9.36 -5.78
CA SER A 8 -6.07 -8.12 -5.22
C SER A 8 -6.03 -7.04 -6.29
N PHE A 9 -6.57 -5.86 -5.95
CA PHE A 9 -6.56 -4.66 -6.78
C PHE A 9 -5.67 -3.62 -6.11
N CYS A 10 -4.73 -3.05 -6.87
CA CYS A 10 -3.80 -2.05 -6.38
C CYS A 10 -3.87 -0.78 -7.24
N ASN A 11 -4.13 0.37 -6.61
CA ASN A 11 -4.03 1.70 -7.23
C ASN A 11 -3.28 2.64 -6.28
N LEU A 12 -2.33 3.42 -6.81
CA LEU A 12 -1.52 4.33 -6.00
C LEU A 12 -2.16 5.70 -5.79
N LYS A 13 -3.23 6.03 -6.50
CA LYS A 13 -3.82 7.38 -6.56
C LYS A 13 -5.23 7.44 -5.99
N ASP A 14 -6.06 6.45 -6.30
CA ASP A 14 -7.50 6.51 -6.01
C ASP A 14 -8.03 5.27 -5.25
N PHE A 15 -8.47 5.51 -4.01
CA PHE A 15 -9.06 4.49 -3.16
C PHE A 15 -10.44 4.07 -3.67
N ALA A 16 -11.27 5.02 -4.10
CA ALA A 16 -12.66 4.76 -4.46
C ALA A 16 -12.75 3.83 -5.67
N SER A 17 -11.93 4.05 -6.70
CA SER A 17 -11.87 3.12 -7.83
C SER A 17 -11.30 1.75 -7.44
N THR A 18 -10.31 1.69 -6.55
CA THR A 18 -9.79 0.40 -6.03
C THR A 18 -10.88 -0.38 -5.31
N PHE A 19 -11.68 0.31 -4.49
CA PHE A 19 -12.80 -0.26 -3.75
C PHE A 19 -13.84 -0.83 -4.71
N ARG A 20 -14.32 -0.01 -5.65
CA ARG A 20 -15.35 -0.41 -6.62
C ARG A 20 -14.89 -1.57 -7.50
N ALA A 21 -13.63 -1.58 -7.93
CA ALA A 21 -13.06 -2.68 -8.69
C ALA A 21 -13.06 -3.99 -7.90
N ALA A 22 -12.58 -3.94 -6.65
CA ALA A 22 -12.53 -5.11 -5.77
C ALA A 22 -13.94 -5.62 -5.41
N GLU A 23 -14.88 -4.71 -5.14
CA GLU A 23 -16.27 -5.03 -4.81
C GLU A 23 -16.99 -5.64 -6.02
N ARG A 24 -16.83 -5.04 -7.20
CA ARG A 24 -17.37 -5.58 -8.46
C ARG A 24 -16.85 -6.98 -8.75
N TYR A 25 -15.57 -7.24 -8.48
CA TYR A 25 -14.96 -8.56 -8.65
C TYR A 25 -15.48 -9.60 -7.66
N ALA A 26 -15.64 -9.20 -6.40
CA ALA A 26 -16.19 -10.04 -5.34
C ALA A 26 -17.63 -10.47 -5.66
N GLY A 27 -18.40 -9.57 -6.28
CA GLY A 27 -19.78 -9.83 -6.68
C GLY A 27 -20.77 -9.73 -5.52
N PRO A 28 -22.07 -9.94 -5.77
CA PRO A 28 -23.14 -9.66 -4.80
C PRO A 28 -23.08 -10.52 -3.53
N ASP A 29 -22.58 -11.75 -3.64
CA ASP A 29 -22.42 -12.67 -2.50
C ASP A 29 -20.99 -12.67 -1.95
N GLY A 30 -20.11 -11.83 -2.50
CA GLY A 30 -18.74 -11.68 -2.06
C GLY A 30 -18.56 -10.52 -1.10
N HIS A 31 -17.31 -10.30 -0.70
CA HIS A 31 -16.93 -9.21 0.18
C HIS A 31 -15.47 -8.81 -0.03
N LEU A 32 -15.09 -7.68 0.55
CA LEU A 32 -13.70 -7.24 0.61
C LEU A 32 -13.03 -7.77 1.87
N ALA A 33 -11.79 -8.26 1.75
CA ALA A 33 -11.12 -8.96 2.84
C ALA A 33 -10.86 -8.08 4.07
N THR A 34 -11.10 -8.67 5.24
CA THR A 34 -10.75 -8.12 6.55
C THR A 34 -9.31 -8.47 6.93
N MET A 35 -8.77 -7.82 7.97
CA MET A 35 -7.46 -8.15 8.55
C MET A 35 -7.36 -9.63 8.91
N THR A 36 -8.39 -10.19 9.55
CA THR A 36 -8.42 -11.60 9.94
C THR A 36 -8.21 -12.53 8.75
N GLU A 37 -8.84 -12.22 7.61
CA GLU A 37 -8.74 -13.03 6.40
C GLU A 37 -7.40 -12.87 5.69
N ILE A 38 -6.83 -11.67 5.67
CA ILE A 38 -5.46 -11.46 5.15
C ILE A 38 -4.43 -12.22 6.00
N ILE A 39 -4.56 -12.18 7.33
CA ILE A 39 -3.68 -12.92 8.25
C ILE A 39 -3.87 -14.44 8.08
N PHE A 40 -5.10 -14.91 7.96
CA PHE A 40 -5.37 -16.31 7.66
C PHE A 40 -4.74 -16.72 6.31
N GLY A 41 -4.87 -15.88 5.28
CA GLY A 41 -4.22 -16.05 3.99
C GLY A 41 -2.69 -16.16 4.10
N ARG A 42 -2.04 -15.36 4.97
CA ARG A 42 -0.61 -15.49 5.28
C ARG A 42 -0.27 -16.83 5.91
N ILE A 43 -1.04 -17.29 6.91
CA ILE A 43 -0.80 -18.57 7.57
C ILE A 43 -0.95 -19.73 6.57
N ALA A 44 -1.97 -19.69 5.73
CA ALA A 44 -2.32 -20.76 4.80
C ALA A 44 -1.40 -20.85 3.56
N ASN A 45 -0.59 -19.82 3.30
CA ASN A 45 0.26 -19.73 2.11
C ASN A 45 1.75 -19.65 2.43
N ASN A 46 2.57 -20.00 1.44
CA ASN A 46 4.02 -19.89 1.54
C ASN A 46 4.50 -18.43 1.48
N LYS A 47 5.74 -18.17 1.95
CA LYS A 47 6.36 -16.84 2.01
C LYS A 47 6.53 -16.13 0.65
N LYS A 48 6.35 -16.82 -0.48
CA LYS A 48 6.41 -16.25 -1.84
C LYS A 48 5.04 -15.80 -2.37
N SER A 49 3.95 -16.13 -1.67
CA SER A 49 2.60 -15.68 -2.04
C SER A 49 2.45 -14.16 -1.92
N ILE A 50 1.45 -13.62 -2.61
CA ILE A 50 1.09 -12.19 -2.51
C ILE A 50 0.76 -11.78 -1.06
N PHE A 51 0.18 -12.68 -0.27
CA PHE A 51 -0.17 -12.39 1.12
C PHE A 51 1.02 -11.92 1.95
N TRP A 52 2.21 -12.50 1.73
CA TRP A 52 3.43 -12.12 2.46
C TRP A 52 4.25 -11.01 1.79
N ASN A 53 4.19 -10.91 0.46
CA ASN A 53 5.03 -9.99 -0.33
C ASN A 53 4.29 -8.74 -0.81
N SER A 54 3.15 -8.43 -0.19
CA SER A 54 2.40 -7.20 -0.48
C SER A 54 1.77 -6.66 0.78
N TYR A 55 1.61 -5.34 0.80
CA TYR A 55 0.83 -4.63 1.81
C TYR A 55 -0.65 -4.71 1.42
N PHE A 56 -1.56 -4.72 2.39
CA PHE A 56 -3.01 -4.67 2.14
C PHE A 56 -3.65 -3.57 2.97
N THR A 57 -4.53 -2.80 2.34
CA THR A 57 -5.62 -2.09 3.00
C THR A 57 -6.72 -3.12 3.27
N THR A 58 -7.27 -3.12 4.48
CA THR A 58 -8.26 -4.14 4.89
C THR A 58 -9.59 -3.49 5.22
N MET A 59 -10.68 -4.26 5.15
CA MET A 59 -11.99 -3.85 5.67
C MET A 59 -12.11 -4.00 7.19
N SER A 60 -10.98 -4.08 7.89
CA SER A 60 -10.96 -3.87 9.33
C SER A 60 -10.76 -2.40 9.63
N ALA A 61 -11.43 -1.91 10.67
CA ALA A 61 -11.38 -0.53 11.09
C ALA A 61 -11.12 -0.43 12.59
N GLU A 62 -10.40 0.61 12.97
CA GLU A 62 -10.08 0.98 14.34
C GLU A 62 -10.68 2.35 14.65
N TYR A 63 -11.32 2.46 15.81
CA TYR A 63 -11.95 3.67 16.30
C TYR A 63 -11.40 4.02 17.68
N TYR A 64 -11.02 5.28 17.89
CA TYR A 64 -10.54 5.76 19.18
C TYR A 64 -11.40 6.91 19.68
N GLY A 65 -12.06 6.71 20.82
CA GLY A 65 -13.03 7.66 21.37
C GLY A 65 -13.21 7.52 22.88
N LEU A 66 -14.06 8.38 23.45
CA LEU A 66 -14.49 8.29 24.84
C LEU A 66 -15.84 7.59 24.89
N TYR A 67 -15.89 6.35 25.37
CA TYR A 67 -17.16 5.66 25.54
C TYR A 67 -18.02 6.39 26.57
N LYS A 68 -19.25 6.74 26.17
CA LYS A 68 -20.19 7.58 26.95
C LYS A 68 -19.57 8.91 27.42
N GLY A 69 -18.59 9.41 26.68
CA GLY A 69 -17.90 10.66 26.98
C GLY A 69 -16.86 10.60 28.10
N GLU A 70 -16.62 9.43 28.69
CA GLU A 70 -15.80 9.30 29.91
C GLU A 70 -14.57 8.42 29.71
N LYS A 71 -14.76 7.21 29.18
CA LYS A 71 -13.72 6.17 29.20
C LYS A 71 -12.97 6.08 27.86
N PRO A 72 -11.65 6.32 27.80
CA PRO A 72 -10.89 6.14 26.57
C PRO A 72 -10.92 4.68 26.14
N THR A 73 -11.42 4.44 24.93
CA THR A 73 -11.70 3.10 24.40
C THR A 73 -11.23 3.03 22.97
N ILE A 74 -10.58 1.93 22.61
CA ILE A 74 -10.34 1.56 21.21
C ILE A 74 -11.31 0.45 20.84
N VAL A 75 -11.97 0.59 19.70
CA VAL A 75 -12.84 -0.44 19.12
C VAL A 75 -12.24 -0.88 17.79
N VAL A 76 -12.10 -2.19 17.60
CA VAL A 76 -11.73 -2.78 16.32
C VAL A 76 -12.91 -3.55 15.75
N ALA A 77 -13.30 -3.19 14.52
CA ALA A 77 -14.37 -3.81 13.77
C ALA A 77 -13.82 -4.52 12.52
N HIS A 78 -14.27 -5.74 12.24
CA HIS A 78 -13.85 -6.52 11.07
C HIS A 78 -14.99 -6.67 10.07
N GLY A 79 -14.96 -5.90 8.98
CA GLY A 79 -15.95 -5.98 7.91
C GLY A 79 -17.33 -5.42 8.28
N ILE A 80 -17.45 -4.68 9.38
CA ILE A 80 -18.69 -4.08 9.89
C ILE A 80 -18.48 -2.62 10.31
N GLY A 81 -19.58 -1.93 10.61
CA GLY A 81 -19.55 -0.57 11.13
C GLY A 81 -19.40 0.51 10.05
N PRO A 82 -19.20 1.78 10.45
CA PRO A 82 -19.18 2.91 9.54
C PRO A 82 -18.17 2.80 8.38
N LEU A 83 -16.99 2.24 8.63
CA LEU A 83 -15.96 2.11 7.59
C LEU A 83 -16.07 0.81 6.76
N SER A 84 -17.16 0.05 6.87
CA SER A 84 -17.36 -1.18 6.08
C SER A 84 -17.86 -0.94 4.66
N THR A 85 -18.27 0.30 4.33
CA THR A 85 -18.80 0.68 3.01
C THR A 85 -18.06 1.90 2.46
N LEU A 86 -18.02 2.05 1.14
CA LEU A 86 -17.41 3.22 0.51
C LEU A 86 -18.05 4.53 0.97
N GLU A 87 -19.38 4.60 1.01
CA GLU A 87 -20.13 5.78 1.47
C GLU A 87 -19.74 6.16 2.91
N GLY A 88 -19.65 5.17 3.80
CA GLY A 88 -19.28 5.41 5.18
C GLY A 88 -17.82 5.85 5.35
N ILE A 89 -16.91 5.34 4.50
CA ILE A 89 -15.51 5.80 4.44
C ILE A 89 -15.46 7.25 3.95
N GLU A 90 -16.10 7.58 2.82
CA GLU A 90 -16.15 8.95 2.28
C GLU A 90 -16.72 9.93 3.32
N LYS A 91 -17.80 9.53 4.01
CA LYS A 91 -18.42 10.32 5.08
C LYS A 91 -17.50 10.54 6.27
N ALA A 92 -16.72 9.53 6.68
CA ALA A 92 -15.85 9.62 7.84
C ALA A 92 -14.65 10.52 7.58
N TYR A 93 -14.05 10.42 6.39
CA TYR A 93 -12.82 11.14 6.08
C TYR A 93 -13.04 12.57 5.60
N ARG A 94 -14.27 12.94 5.18
CA ARG A 94 -14.69 14.32 4.83
C ARG A 94 -13.71 15.07 3.91
N ALA A 95 -12.95 14.32 3.12
CA ALA A 95 -11.86 14.79 2.29
C ALA A 95 -11.86 13.94 1.02
N ASP A 96 -11.23 14.46 -0.03
CA ASP A 96 -10.94 13.64 -1.21
C ASP A 96 -10.03 12.47 -0.78
N LEU A 97 -10.45 11.25 -1.13
CA LEU A 97 -9.71 10.01 -0.86
C LEU A 97 -8.57 9.79 -1.86
N SER A 98 -8.22 10.81 -2.64
CA SER A 98 -7.04 10.84 -3.47
C SER A 98 -5.76 10.97 -2.64
N ARG A 99 -4.64 10.49 -3.19
CA ARG A 99 -3.32 10.59 -2.56
C ARG A 99 -2.86 12.04 -2.35
N ASP A 100 -3.36 12.98 -3.15
CA ASP A 100 -2.91 14.37 -3.15
C ASP A 100 -3.57 15.19 -2.03
N ASP A 101 -4.82 14.87 -1.66
CA ASP A 101 -5.61 15.56 -0.62
C ASP A 101 -5.71 14.81 0.72
N ARG A 102 -4.77 13.86 0.93
CA ARG A 102 -4.46 13.09 2.15
C ARG A 102 -5.38 13.35 3.35
N PRO A 103 -6.39 12.50 3.57
CA PRO A 103 -7.19 12.58 4.79
C PRO A 103 -6.32 12.29 6.02
N GLU A 104 -6.28 13.21 6.99
CA GLU A 104 -5.43 13.03 8.18
C GLU A 104 -5.91 11.88 9.09
N TYR A 105 -7.23 11.80 9.27
CA TYR A 105 -7.93 10.79 10.04
C TYR A 105 -9.43 10.85 9.74
N GLY A 106 -10.11 9.72 9.87
CA GLY A 106 -11.57 9.68 9.79
C GLY A 106 -12.20 10.14 11.11
N GLN A 107 -13.44 10.59 11.04
CA GLN A 107 -14.25 10.96 12.19
C GLN A 107 -15.62 10.29 12.12
N VAL A 108 -16.06 9.74 13.25
CA VAL A 108 -17.45 9.32 13.45
C VAL A 108 -18.05 10.08 14.63
N SER A 109 -19.34 10.41 14.57
CA SER A 109 -20.01 11.09 15.68
C SER A 109 -19.96 10.24 16.94
N GLN A 110 -19.98 10.89 18.11
CA GLN A 110 -20.01 10.20 19.41
C GLN A 110 -21.10 9.13 19.50
N GLU A 111 -22.31 9.40 19.03
CA GLU A 111 -23.42 8.44 19.02
C GLU A 111 -23.06 7.15 18.24
N VAL A 112 -22.41 7.30 17.08
CA VAL A 112 -21.99 6.17 16.26
C VAL A 112 -20.89 5.37 16.96
N PHE A 113 -19.97 6.05 17.66
CA PHE A 113 -18.94 5.40 18.45
C PHE A 113 -19.53 4.61 19.63
N ASP A 114 -20.49 5.18 20.36
CA ASP A 114 -21.15 4.48 21.47
C ASP A 114 -21.91 3.23 20.95
N LYS A 115 -22.60 3.34 19.81
CA LYS A 115 -23.24 2.20 19.13
C LYS A 115 -22.25 1.11 18.70
N LEU A 116 -21.04 1.49 18.25
CA LEU A 116 -19.97 0.54 17.95
C LEU A 116 -19.54 -0.24 19.21
N VAL A 117 -19.33 0.47 20.33
CA VAL A 117 -18.97 -0.15 21.62
C VAL A 117 -20.08 -1.06 22.14
N GLU A 118 -21.34 -0.68 21.92
CA GLU A 118 -22.52 -1.44 22.36
C GLU A 118 -22.84 -2.65 21.44
N GLY A 119 -22.14 -2.78 20.31
CA GLY A 119 -22.27 -3.92 19.39
C GLY A 119 -23.44 -3.81 18.41
N ASP A 120 -24.02 -2.62 18.23
CA ASP A 120 -25.17 -2.39 17.34
C ASP A 120 -24.86 -2.71 15.86
N PHE A 121 -23.59 -2.63 15.48
CA PHE A 121 -23.12 -2.97 14.13
C PHE A 121 -22.71 -4.44 13.98
N GLY A 122 -22.72 -5.21 15.07
CA GLY A 122 -22.19 -6.58 15.13
C GLY A 122 -21.05 -6.72 16.14
N LYS A 123 -20.41 -7.90 16.13
CA LYS A 123 -19.33 -8.22 17.07
C LYS A 123 -18.08 -7.38 16.76
N VAL A 124 -17.60 -6.66 17.77
CA VAL A 124 -16.35 -5.89 17.75
C VAL A 124 -15.38 -6.39 18.82
N GLU A 125 -14.10 -6.06 18.67
CA GLU A 125 -13.10 -6.21 19.72
C GLU A 125 -12.92 -4.87 20.44
N ILE A 126 -12.90 -4.88 21.77
CA ILE A 126 -12.81 -3.66 22.59
C ILE A 126 -11.52 -3.72 23.39
N VAL A 127 -10.72 -2.66 23.29
CA VAL A 127 -9.47 -2.50 24.02
C VAL A 127 -9.61 -1.36 25.01
N ASP A 128 -9.42 -1.69 26.29
CA ASP A 128 -9.27 -0.70 27.34
C ASP A 128 -7.91 0.00 27.20
N VAL A 129 -7.96 1.31 26.97
CA VAL A 129 -6.77 2.10 26.66
C VAL A 129 -5.87 2.27 27.89
N GLU A 130 -6.44 2.29 29.10
CA GLU A 130 -5.65 2.37 30.33
C GLU A 130 -4.90 1.06 30.58
N GLU A 131 -5.54 -0.09 30.33
CA GLU A 131 -4.89 -1.41 30.40
C GLU A 131 -3.80 -1.56 29.34
N LEU A 132 -4.08 -1.12 28.11
CA LEU A 132 -3.09 -1.10 27.02
C LEU A 132 -1.83 -0.32 27.40
N PHE A 133 -1.97 0.90 27.94
CA PHE A 133 -0.80 1.68 28.34
C PHE A 133 -0.14 1.15 29.62
N THR A 134 -0.88 0.49 30.51
CA THR A 134 -0.29 -0.24 31.62
C THR A 134 0.61 -1.37 31.11
N TYR A 135 0.14 -2.12 30.12
CA TYR A 135 0.92 -3.15 29.43
C TYR A 135 2.17 -2.57 28.75
N TYR A 136 2.03 -1.50 27.96
CA TYR A 136 3.18 -0.85 27.30
C TYR A 136 4.20 -0.30 28.29
N ASN A 137 3.76 0.38 29.35
CA ASN A 137 4.64 0.90 30.38
C ASN A 137 5.34 -0.24 31.17
N PHE A 138 4.67 -1.39 31.36
CA PHE A 138 5.29 -2.58 31.93
C PHE A 138 6.39 -3.14 31.03
N ILE A 139 6.13 -3.33 29.73
CA ILE A 139 7.11 -3.81 28.76
C ILE A 139 8.28 -2.82 28.63
N LEU A 140 8.00 -1.51 28.58
CA LEU A 140 9.02 -0.46 28.61
C LEU A 140 9.86 -0.52 29.88
N GLY A 141 9.22 -0.57 31.06
CA GLY A 141 9.92 -0.66 32.35
C GLY A 141 10.82 -1.88 32.45
N LEU A 142 10.39 -3.00 31.87
CA LEU A 142 11.19 -4.21 31.71
C LEU A 142 12.40 -3.96 30.79
N ALA A 143 12.20 -3.33 29.62
CA ALA A 143 13.27 -3.03 28.65
C ALA A 143 14.34 -2.08 29.19
N TYR A 144 13.95 -1.18 30.07
CA TYR A 144 14.77 -0.05 30.52
C TYR A 144 15.39 -0.22 31.93
N LYS A 145 15.30 -1.41 32.53
CA LYS A 145 15.87 -1.69 33.86
C LYS A 145 17.38 -1.41 33.89
N ASN A 146 17.77 -0.36 34.63
CA ASN A 146 19.13 0.19 34.83
C ASN A 146 19.66 1.18 33.77
N GLY A 147 18.80 1.86 33.00
CA GLY A 147 19.24 2.91 32.05
C GLY A 147 20.04 2.37 30.86
N LYS A 148 20.05 1.05 30.68
CA LYS A 148 20.51 0.34 29.50
C LYS A 148 19.34 -0.48 28.99
N SER A 149 19.07 -0.40 27.67
CA SER A 149 18.11 -1.25 26.96
C SER A 149 18.56 -2.71 27.12
N ASN A 150 18.06 -3.38 28.15
CA ASN A 150 18.50 -4.73 28.53
C ASN A 150 17.47 -5.79 28.13
N LEU A 151 16.28 -5.42 27.63
CA LEU A 151 15.38 -6.38 27.00
C LEU A 151 15.10 -6.06 25.54
N PRO A 152 15.07 -7.09 24.69
CA PRO A 152 14.72 -6.99 23.28
C PRO A 152 13.21 -6.79 23.03
N GLY A 153 12.44 -6.26 23.99
CA GLY A 153 10.98 -6.30 23.97
C GLY A 153 10.29 -5.11 23.28
N LEU A 154 10.88 -3.91 23.36
CA LEU A 154 10.30 -2.69 22.80
C LEU A 154 11.40 -1.68 22.48
N TYR A 155 11.39 -1.12 21.28
CA TYR A 155 12.25 0.02 20.91
C TYR A 155 11.43 1.28 20.69
N ASP A 156 12.09 2.43 20.77
CA ASP A 156 11.56 3.81 20.68
C ASP A 156 10.75 4.12 19.39
N ASN A 157 10.67 3.16 18.45
CA ASN A 157 10.02 3.29 17.15
C ASN A 157 8.84 2.32 16.92
N GLY A 158 8.28 1.73 17.99
CA GLY A 158 7.06 0.91 17.90
C GLY A 158 7.24 -0.54 17.43
N TYR A 159 8.46 -1.09 17.53
CA TYR A 159 8.75 -2.49 17.20
C TYR A 159 8.62 -3.42 18.42
N PHE A 160 7.96 -4.55 18.21
CA PHE A 160 7.68 -5.56 19.23
C PHE A 160 8.22 -6.93 18.82
N THR A 161 8.66 -7.72 19.80
CA THR A 161 8.93 -9.16 19.57
C THR A 161 7.64 -9.95 19.42
N THR A 162 7.74 -11.13 18.80
CA THR A 162 6.61 -12.10 18.75
C THR A 162 6.03 -12.36 20.13
N ARG A 163 6.90 -12.52 21.15
CA ARG A 163 6.48 -12.74 22.54
C ARG A 163 5.75 -11.55 23.16
N ALA A 164 6.18 -10.32 22.88
CA ALA A 164 5.46 -9.15 23.35
C ALA A 164 4.08 -9.06 22.68
N LEU A 165 4.01 -9.18 21.35
CA LEU A 165 2.74 -9.11 20.62
C LEU A 165 1.72 -10.18 21.05
N ALA A 166 2.19 -11.37 21.45
CA ALA A 166 1.30 -12.42 21.94
C ALA A 166 0.46 -12.02 23.16
N GLY A 167 0.89 -11.01 23.93
CA GLY A 167 0.16 -10.43 25.05
C GLY A 167 -0.32 -9.00 24.83
N ASP A 168 -0.17 -8.45 23.63
CA ASP A 168 -0.57 -7.09 23.30
C ASP A 168 -2.08 -7.06 22.94
N PRO A 169 -2.92 -6.41 23.76
CA PRO A 169 -4.37 -6.44 23.54
C PRO A 169 -4.79 -5.73 22.25
N LEU A 170 -4.04 -4.71 21.80
CA LEU A 170 -4.34 -4.02 20.56
C LEU A 170 -3.98 -4.87 19.35
N TYR A 171 -2.83 -5.55 19.37
CA TYR A 171 -2.47 -6.50 18.32
C TYR A 171 -3.51 -7.61 18.17
N LEU A 172 -3.92 -8.22 19.29
CA LEU A 172 -4.92 -9.28 19.30
C LEU A 172 -6.27 -8.79 18.76
N ALA A 173 -6.70 -7.60 19.18
CA ALA A 173 -7.91 -6.97 18.66
C ALA A 173 -7.82 -6.66 17.16
N ARG A 174 -6.68 -6.15 16.66
CA ARG A 174 -6.48 -5.87 15.24
C ARG A 174 -6.54 -7.13 14.37
N VAL A 175 -6.10 -8.28 14.87
CA VAL A 175 -6.22 -9.56 14.15
C VAL A 175 -7.62 -10.18 14.29
N GLY A 176 -8.33 -9.93 15.39
CA GLY A 176 -9.73 -10.32 15.61
C GLY A 176 -9.96 -11.74 16.13
N ASN A 177 -8.93 -12.59 16.12
CA ASN A 177 -8.98 -13.93 16.66
C ASN A 177 -7.63 -14.29 17.28
N SER A 178 -7.61 -14.55 18.60
CA SER A 178 -6.38 -14.82 19.35
C SER A 178 -5.64 -16.04 18.84
N ASP A 179 -6.33 -17.11 18.48
CA ASP A 179 -5.69 -18.35 18.01
C ASP A 179 -5.04 -18.13 16.64
N ILE A 180 -5.71 -17.39 15.75
CA ILE A 180 -5.15 -16.97 14.46
C ILE A 180 -3.95 -16.04 14.68
N ALA A 181 -4.05 -15.09 15.59
CA ALA A 181 -2.97 -14.15 15.91
C ALA A 181 -1.72 -14.88 16.42
N LEU A 182 -1.88 -15.79 17.38
CA LEU A 182 -0.78 -16.58 17.92
C LEU A 182 -0.18 -17.51 16.85
N THR A 183 -1.02 -18.16 16.05
CA THR A 183 -0.57 -19.00 14.93
C THR A 183 0.22 -18.18 13.90
N TYR A 184 -0.21 -16.97 13.61
CA TYR A 184 0.48 -16.05 12.71
C TYR A 184 1.85 -15.62 13.29
N LEU A 185 1.91 -15.26 14.57
CA LEU A 185 3.18 -14.93 15.24
C LEU A 185 4.16 -16.10 15.18
N HIS A 186 3.72 -17.32 15.48
CA HIS A 186 4.56 -18.52 15.36
C HIS A 186 5.02 -18.79 13.92
N THR A 187 4.12 -18.57 12.95
CA THR A 187 4.45 -18.73 11.54
C THR A 187 5.50 -17.72 11.09
N HIS A 188 5.34 -16.45 11.47
CA HIS A 188 6.29 -15.39 11.19
C HIS A 188 7.65 -15.66 11.86
N ASP A 189 7.65 -16.05 13.13
CA ASP A 189 8.86 -16.40 13.90
C ASP A 189 9.72 -17.43 13.15
N ARG A 190 9.08 -18.50 12.68
CA ARG A 190 9.74 -19.54 11.87
C ARG A 190 10.31 -19.00 10.56
N ILE A 191 9.57 -18.14 9.86
CA ILE A 191 10.01 -17.54 8.59
C ILE A 191 11.21 -16.61 8.81
N ALA A 192 11.14 -15.75 9.82
CA ALA A 192 12.20 -14.82 10.18
C ALA A 192 13.47 -15.55 10.64
N HIS A 193 13.35 -16.59 11.47
CA HIS A 193 14.51 -17.42 11.83
C HIS A 193 15.13 -18.15 10.62
N ALA A 194 14.32 -18.61 9.67
CA ALA A 194 14.83 -19.20 8.44
C ALA A 194 15.57 -18.17 7.58
N TYR A 195 14.99 -16.98 7.40
CA TYR A 195 15.66 -15.85 6.75
C TYR A 195 16.99 -15.49 7.42
N HIS A 196 17.03 -15.41 8.75
CA HIS A 196 18.25 -15.16 9.50
C HIS A 196 19.30 -16.23 9.22
N ARG A 197 18.94 -17.52 9.27
CA ARG A 197 19.88 -18.61 8.93
C ARG A 197 20.41 -18.54 7.50
N GLU A 198 19.58 -18.15 6.53
CA GLU A 198 19.98 -17.97 5.12
C GLU A 198 20.88 -16.74 4.93
N THR A 199 20.70 -15.68 5.72
CA THR A 199 21.48 -14.43 5.62
C THR A 199 22.72 -14.37 6.50
N LYS A 200 22.92 -15.34 7.42
CA LYS A 200 24.11 -15.48 8.28
C LYS A 200 25.42 -15.44 7.47
N ASP A 201 25.40 -15.88 6.22
CA ASP A 201 26.57 -15.87 5.33
C ASP A 201 26.98 -14.46 4.86
N ILE A 202 26.11 -13.46 4.95
CA ILE A 202 26.33 -12.14 4.34
C ILE A 202 27.08 -11.17 5.29
N HIS A 203 26.96 -11.34 6.62
CA HIS A 203 27.48 -10.36 7.58
C HIS A 203 28.38 -10.93 8.69
N GLY A 204 28.64 -12.24 8.73
CA GLY A 204 29.59 -12.85 9.68
C GLY A 204 29.20 -12.74 11.17
N VAL A 205 27.96 -12.34 11.47
CA VAL A 205 27.43 -12.29 12.84
C VAL A 205 26.67 -13.58 13.15
N LEU A 206 27.15 -14.32 14.14
CA LEU A 206 26.51 -15.55 14.63
C LEU A 206 25.27 -15.17 15.44
N ILE A 207 24.10 -15.22 14.81
CA ILE A 207 22.81 -15.09 15.52
C ILE A 207 22.53 -16.42 16.22
N GLU A 208 22.53 -16.43 17.55
CA GLU A 208 22.14 -17.60 18.34
C GLU A 208 20.70 -18.01 17.99
N ASP A 209 20.41 -19.30 17.97
CA ASP A 209 19.07 -19.80 17.59
C ASP A 209 17.95 -19.30 18.53
N ASN A 210 18.30 -18.84 19.73
CA ASN A 210 17.37 -18.26 20.71
C ASN A 210 17.29 -16.73 20.67
N THR A 211 17.88 -16.09 19.65
CA THR A 211 17.85 -14.63 19.58
C THR A 211 16.43 -14.16 19.26
N PRO A 212 15.86 -13.24 20.07
CA PRO A 212 14.49 -12.80 19.87
C PRO A 212 14.29 -12.13 18.51
N VAL A 213 13.25 -12.58 17.81
CA VAL A 213 12.81 -12.03 16.53
C VAL A 213 11.80 -10.91 16.76
N TYR A 214 12.03 -9.77 16.12
CA TYR A 214 11.05 -8.69 16.06
C TYR A 214 10.01 -9.04 15.01
N ALA A 215 8.75 -8.96 15.41
CA ALA A 215 7.63 -9.44 14.62
C ALA A 215 6.97 -8.31 13.86
N ALA A 216 6.49 -7.31 14.60
CA ALA A 216 5.71 -6.24 14.02
C ALA A 216 6.15 -4.87 14.51
N LYS A 217 5.99 -3.89 13.62
CA LYS A 217 5.80 -2.50 13.99
C LYS A 217 4.30 -2.27 14.21
N MET A 218 3.92 -1.81 15.40
CA MET A 218 2.56 -1.40 15.69
C MET A 218 2.49 0.11 15.53
N ASP A 219 1.83 0.56 14.46
CA ASP A 219 1.67 1.98 14.16
C ASP A 219 0.23 2.43 14.43
N TRP A 220 0.10 3.69 14.84
CA TRP A 220 -1.14 4.47 14.80
C TRP A 220 -0.85 5.80 14.11
N SER A 221 -1.91 6.50 13.69
CA SER A 221 -1.77 7.76 12.96
C SER A 221 -0.99 8.76 13.80
N TYR A 222 0.11 9.28 13.26
CA TYR A 222 0.88 10.35 13.90
C TYR A 222 0.05 11.63 14.09
N GLN A 223 -0.96 11.84 13.25
CA GLN A 223 -1.86 12.99 13.31
C GLN A 223 -2.98 12.79 14.35
N ALA A 224 -3.37 11.53 14.62
CA ALA A 224 -4.32 11.15 15.67
C ALA A 224 -3.72 10.15 16.68
N PRO A 225 -2.63 10.50 17.39
CA PRO A 225 -1.96 9.60 18.31
C PRO A 225 -2.83 9.32 19.53
N TYR A 226 -2.79 8.08 19.99
CA TYR A 226 -3.54 7.62 21.16
C TYR A 226 -2.83 7.93 22.47
N ASP A 227 -1.56 8.35 22.38
CA ASP A 227 -0.74 8.74 23.51
C ASP A 227 -0.23 10.17 23.44
N HIS A 228 0.21 10.62 24.61
CA HIS A 228 1.16 11.70 24.76
C HIS A 228 2.31 11.19 25.64
N TYR A 229 3.50 11.75 25.42
CA TYR A 229 4.65 11.54 26.27
C TYR A 229 4.61 12.53 27.43
N ASP A 230 4.69 12.02 28.65
CA ASP A 230 4.94 12.87 29.81
C ASP A 230 6.45 12.93 30.04
N ASP A 231 7.05 14.10 29.82
CA ASP A 231 8.50 14.31 29.84
C ASP A 231 9.08 14.37 31.28
N VAL A 232 8.37 13.76 32.23
CA VAL A 232 8.70 13.81 33.65
C VAL A 232 9.79 12.79 33.94
N LYS A 233 11.04 13.26 33.88
CA LYS A 233 12.25 12.63 34.42
C LYS A 233 12.71 11.35 33.69
N LYS A 234 13.33 11.51 32.51
CA LYS A 234 14.20 10.50 31.85
C LYS A 234 13.56 9.14 31.50
N TRP A 235 12.26 8.97 31.71
CA TRP A 235 11.52 7.76 31.35
C TRP A 235 10.29 8.14 30.55
N TYR A 236 10.17 7.60 29.33
CA TYR A 236 9.01 7.77 28.48
C TYR A 236 7.81 7.01 29.06
N ILE A 237 7.00 7.66 29.89
CA ILE A 237 5.70 7.12 30.31
C ILE A 237 4.67 7.52 29.26
N ARG A 238 4.02 6.52 28.66
CA ARG A 238 2.92 6.75 27.72
C ARG A 238 1.60 6.85 28.49
N LYS A 239 0.80 7.85 28.15
CA LYS A 239 -0.52 8.10 28.73
C LYS A 239 -1.57 8.29 27.64
N PRO A 240 -2.83 7.85 27.86
CA PRO A 240 -3.92 8.10 26.92
C PRO A 240 -4.07 9.59 26.56
N ALA A 241 -4.24 9.91 25.28
CA ALA A 241 -4.44 11.27 24.78
C ALA A 241 -5.90 11.77 24.94
N ILE A 242 -6.48 11.59 26.13
CA ILE A 242 -7.89 11.90 26.45
C ILE A 242 -8.27 13.36 26.10
N ASP A 243 -7.35 14.30 26.33
CA ASP A 243 -7.63 15.73 26.10
C ASP A 243 -7.82 16.07 24.62
N ARG A 244 -7.39 15.19 23.70
CA ARG A 244 -7.68 15.32 22.27
C ARG A 244 -9.12 14.91 21.90
N LEU A 245 -9.81 14.18 22.77
CA LEU A 245 -11.18 13.69 22.56
C LEU A 245 -12.23 14.49 23.33
N LYS A 246 -11.88 14.99 24.52
CA LYS A 246 -12.82 15.73 25.39
C LYS A 246 -13.44 16.92 24.65
N GLY A 247 -14.78 16.99 24.68
CA GLY A 247 -15.55 18.09 24.10
C GLY A 247 -15.58 18.14 22.57
N LYS A 248 -15.03 17.14 21.87
CA LYS A 248 -15.00 17.10 20.40
C LYS A 248 -16.29 16.59 19.76
N GLY A 249 -17.05 15.75 20.46
CA GLY A 249 -18.29 15.15 19.95
C GLY A 249 -18.09 14.11 18.83
N PHE A 250 -16.85 13.64 18.64
CA PHE A 250 -16.50 12.61 17.66
C PHE A 250 -15.44 11.65 18.22
N ALA A 251 -15.34 10.48 17.60
CA ALA A 251 -14.22 9.55 17.74
C ALA A 251 -13.40 9.52 16.45
N TYR A 252 -12.09 9.29 16.57
CA TYR A 252 -11.22 9.04 15.42
C TYR A 252 -11.58 7.69 14.80
N ALA A 253 -11.45 7.58 13.49
CA ALA A 253 -11.74 6.37 12.72
C ALA A 253 -10.64 6.12 11.68
N HIS A 254 -10.16 4.89 11.60
CA HIS A 254 -9.09 4.48 10.70
C HIS A 254 -9.40 3.13 10.06
N LEU A 255 -9.23 3.01 8.74
CA LEU A 255 -9.01 1.69 8.15
C LEU A 255 -7.68 1.12 8.65
N LEU A 256 -7.60 -0.20 8.77
CA LEU A 256 -6.37 -0.91 9.13
C LEU A 256 -5.64 -1.43 7.89
N SER A 257 -4.32 -1.39 7.96
CA SER A 257 -3.43 -1.97 6.97
C SER A 257 -2.44 -2.95 7.58
N VAL A 258 -1.97 -3.86 6.75
CA VAL A 258 -0.87 -4.76 7.08
C VAL A 258 0.17 -4.70 5.97
N GLY A 259 1.40 -4.34 6.31
CA GLY A 259 2.49 -4.25 5.34
C GLY A 259 3.13 -5.59 5.02
N GLN A 260 3.90 -5.60 3.94
CA GLN A 260 4.66 -6.76 3.49
C GLN A 260 5.80 -7.13 4.46
N LEU A 261 6.39 -8.31 4.27
CA LEU A 261 7.65 -8.64 4.94
C LEU A 261 8.74 -7.66 4.49
N THR A 262 9.34 -6.97 5.47
CA THR A 262 10.30 -5.91 5.23
C THR A 262 11.58 -6.19 6.01
N ARG A 263 12.72 -6.00 5.34
CA ARG A 263 14.05 -6.06 5.97
C ARG A 263 14.31 -4.74 6.67
N THR A 264 14.44 -4.79 7.98
CA THR A 264 14.64 -3.60 8.82
C THR A 264 15.96 -3.70 9.57
N GLY A 265 16.89 -2.80 9.28
CA GLY A 265 18.10 -2.62 10.07
C GLY A 265 17.77 -1.92 11.38
N LEU A 266 17.70 -2.66 12.48
CA LEU A 266 17.51 -2.08 13.81
C LEU A 266 18.87 -1.82 14.45
N TYR A 267 19.12 -0.57 14.84
CA TYR A 267 20.37 -0.16 15.48
C TYR A 267 20.72 -1.02 16.71
N VAL A 268 19.69 -1.49 17.44
CA VAL A 268 19.84 -2.30 18.65
C VAL A 268 20.35 -3.70 18.38
N THR A 269 19.82 -4.34 17.33
CA THR A 269 20.16 -5.72 17.03
C THR A 269 21.50 -5.79 16.33
N ARG A 270 21.92 -4.73 15.62
CA ARG A 270 23.13 -4.69 14.78
C ARG A 270 23.11 -5.68 13.60
N TYR A 271 21.94 -6.26 13.33
CA TYR A 271 21.66 -7.10 12.17
C TYR A 271 20.22 -6.87 11.73
N ASP A 272 19.95 -7.13 10.45
CA ASP A 272 18.65 -6.86 9.86
C ASP A 272 17.61 -7.86 10.30
N GLN A 273 16.44 -7.37 10.68
CA GLN A 273 15.28 -8.19 11.04
C GLN A 273 14.34 -8.32 9.85
N LEU A 274 13.68 -9.47 9.75
CA LEU A 274 12.49 -9.59 8.91
C LEU A 274 11.28 -9.24 9.77
N THR A 275 10.58 -8.17 9.41
CA THR A 275 9.46 -7.59 10.17
C THR A 275 8.24 -7.40 9.27
N PHE A 276 7.07 -7.24 9.86
CA PHE A 276 5.89 -6.68 9.19
C PHE A 276 5.36 -5.48 9.99
N ASP A 277 4.33 -4.82 9.49
CA ASP A 277 3.58 -3.80 10.24
C ASP A 277 2.09 -4.11 10.23
N ILE A 278 1.42 -3.79 11.32
CA ILE A 278 -0.04 -3.74 11.41
C ILE A 278 -0.39 -2.40 12.04
N GLY A 279 -1.14 -1.58 11.31
CA GLY A 279 -1.34 -0.18 11.69
C GLY A 279 -2.59 0.44 11.10
N THR A 280 -2.85 1.68 11.52
CA THR A 280 -3.80 2.55 10.84
C THR A 280 -3.28 2.88 9.44
N HIS A 281 -4.13 2.81 8.43
CA HIS A 281 -3.76 3.08 7.04
C HIS A 281 -3.21 4.50 6.87
N GLY A 282 -2.00 4.61 6.32
CA GLY A 282 -1.27 5.88 6.19
C GLY A 282 -1.61 6.74 4.97
N TRP A 283 -2.42 6.24 4.03
CA TRP A 283 -2.85 6.90 2.77
C TRP A 283 -1.71 7.28 1.79
N THR A 284 -0.44 7.25 2.21
CA THR A 284 0.72 7.63 1.39
C THR A 284 1.18 6.54 0.42
N ASP A 285 0.92 5.28 0.75
CA ASP A 285 1.52 4.11 0.11
C ASP A 285 0.61 3.51 -0.98
N GLY A 286 -0.48 4.22 -1.30
CA GLY A 286 -1.53 3.74 -2.20
C GLY A 286 -2.49 2.77 -1.51
N TYR A 287 -3.30 2.10 -2.32
CA TYR A 287 -4.43 1.30 -1.86
C TYR A 287 -4.35 -0.09 -2.45
N ARG A 288 -4.45 -1.10 -1.60
CA ARG A 288 -4.57 -2.49 -2.04
C ARG A 288 -5.69 -3.20 -1.33
N LEU A 289 -6.79 -3.45 -2.03
CA LEU A 289 -7.93 -4.20 -1.52
C LEU A 289 -7.97 -5.60 -2.15
N LEU A 290 -8.52 -6.56 -1.42
CA LEU A 290 -8.70 -7.94 -1.88
C LEU A 290 -10.20 -8.22 -1.99
N GLY A 291 -10.70 -8.35 -3.22
CA GLY A 291 -12.06 -8.81 -3.48
C GLY A 291 -12.15 -10.32 -3.39
N MET A 292 -13.03 -10.84 -2.53
CA MET A 292 -13.24 -12.26 -2.28
C MET A 292 -14.63 -12.67 -2.73
N ARG A 293 -14.71 -13.67 -3.61
CA ARG A 293 -16.01 -14.28 -3.94
C ARG A 293 -16.48 -15.19 -2.81
N ASN A 294 -17.77 -15.48 -2.77
CA ASN A 294 -18.30 -16.42 -1.78
C ASN A 294 -17.56 -17.77 -1.81
N GLY A 295 -17.21 -18.31 -0.63
CA GLY A 295 -16.51 -19.59 -0.48
C GLY A 295 -15.03 -19.57 -0.87
N SER A 296 -14.44 -18.41 -1.17
CA SER A 296 -13.03 -18.29 -1.53
C SER A 296 -12.12 -18.53 -0.35
N CYS A 297 -11.10 -19.38 -0.52
CA CYS A 297 -10.27 -19.77 0.60
C CYS A 297 -8.79 -19.38 0.47
N ILE A 298 -8.11 -19.51 -0.69
CA ILE A 298 -6.62 -19.43 -0.70
C ILE A 298 -6.00 -18.97 -2.04
N ASP A 299 -6.66 -19.14 -3.20
CA ASP A 299 -6.09 -18.76 -4.50
C ASP A 299 -6.35 -17.28 -4.81
N VAL A 300 -5.29 -16.47 -4.68
CA VAL A 300 -5.31 -15.01 -4.92
C VAL A 300 -4.42 -14.66 -6.10
N LYS A 301 -4.99 -13.98 -7.08
CA LYS A 301 -4.23 -13.30 -8.14
C LYS A 301 -4.15 -11.81 -7.90
N GLU A 302 -3.11 -11.21 -8.46
CA GLU A 302 -2.90 -9.76 -8.41
C GLU A 302 -3.27 -9.12 -9.74
N PHE A 303 -4.21 -8.18 -9.70
CA PHE A 303 -4.43 -7.24 -10.79
C PHE A 303 -3.67 -5.93 -10.51
N ARG A 304 -2.84 -5.54 -11.47
CA ARG A 304 -2.19 -4.22 -11.52
C ARG A 304 -2.60 -3.55 -12.82
N PHE A 305 -2.96 -2.28 -12.76
CA PHE A 305 -3.30 -1.51 -13.97
C PHE A 305 -2.13 -1.50 -14.98
N SER A 306 -0.87 -1.49 -14.52
CA SER A 306 0.31 -1.62 -15.37
C SER A 306 0.42 -2.95 -16.14
N LYS A 307 -0.30 -4.01 -15.74
CA LYS A 307 -0.40 -5.24 -16.54
C LYS A 307 -1.18 -5.01 -17.84
N VAL A 308 -2.16 -4.11 -17.84
CA VAL A 308 -2.95 -3.78 -19.03
C VAL A 308 -2.06 -3.19 -20.11
N GLU A 309 -1.21 -2.24 -19.73
CA GLU A 309 -0.21 -1.67 -20.62
C GLU A 309 0.75 -2.74 -21.14
N SER A 310 1.35 -3.54 -20.25
CA SER A 310 2.36 -4.53 -20.65
C SER A 310 1.81 -5.76 -21.40
N LYS A 311 0.50 -6.01 -21.42
CA LYS A 311 -0.11 -7.16 -22.09
C LYS A 311 -1.03 -6.77 -23.25
N THR A 312 -1.41 -5.51 -23.34
CA THR A 312 -2.25 -4.93 -24.40
C THR A 312 -3.45 -5.82 -24.79
N PRO A 313 -4.32 -6.22 -23.84
CA PRO A 313 -5.49 -7.01 -24.15
C PRO A 313 -6.42 -6.22 -25.08
N LYS A 314 -7.09 -6.90 -26.02
CA LYS A 314 -7.94 -6.26 -27.03
C LYS A 314 -9.06 -5.44 -26.41
N SER A 315 -9.62 -5.91 -25.29
CA SER A 315 -10.65 -5.22 -24.52
C SER A 315 -10.19 -3.88 -23.90
N ALA A 316 -8.87 -3.64 -23.79
CA ALA A 316 -8.33 -2.38 -23.31
C ALA A 316 -8.28 -1.28 -24.38
N TYR A 317 -8.58 -1.57 -25.65
CA TYR A 317 -8.60 -0.57 -26.70
C TYR A 317 -9.94 0.19 -26.72
N VAL A 318 -9.86 1.52 -26.82
CA VAL A 318 -11.00 2.47 -26.82
C VAL A 318 -10.89 3.47 -27.96
N ASN A 319 -12.03 4.07 -28.32
CA ASN A 319 -12.07 5.16 -29.30
C ASN A 319 -11.43 6.43 -28.70
N PRO A 320 -10.49 7.10 -29.38
CA PRO A 320 -9.77 8.27 -28.87
C PRO A 320 -10.58 9.57 -29.05
N VAL A 321 -11.81 9.61 -28.54
CA VAL A 321 -12.71 10.77 -28.72
C VAL A 321 -12.12 12.02 -28.08
N GLY A 322 -11.83 13.04 -28.90
CA GLY A 322 -11.36 14.35 -28.43
C GLY A 322 -9.86 14.43 -28.11
N GLU A 323 -9.08 13.38 -28.38
CA GLU A 323 -7.63 13.40 -28.15
C GLU A 323 -6.85 13.80 -29.40
N THR A 324 -6.00 14.82 -29.26
CA THR A 324 -5.06 15.23 -30.30
C THR A 324 -3.67 14.71 -29.97
N LEU A 325 -3.08 13.98 -30.92
CA LEU A 325 -1.68 13.59 -30.83
C LEU A 325 -0.79 14.83 -31.03
N PRO A 326 0.20 15.09 -30.16
CA PRO A 326 1.18 16.15 -30.39
C PRO A 326 1.95 15.92 -31.69
N GLU A 327 2.49 17.00 -32.27
CA GLU A 327 3.33 16.92 -33.48
C GLU A 327 4.64 16.16 -33.26
N PHE A 328 5.12 16.13 -32.02
CA PHE A 328 6.33 15.41 -31.62
C PHE A 328 6.08 14.64 -30.32
N VAL A 329 6.34 13.32 -30.34
CA VAL A 329 6.01 12.42 -29.22
C VAL A 329 7.18 11.54 -28.81
N SER A 330 7.22 11.15 -27.52
CA SER A 330 8.06 10.06 -27.06
C SER A 330 7.42 8.71 -27.39
N LEU A 331 8.25 7.70 -27.56
CA LEU A 331 7.88 6.31 -27.83
C LEU A 331 8.29 5.41 -26.67
N ILE A 332 7.50 4.37 -26.46
CA ILE A 332 7.81 3.23 -25.59
C ILE A 332 7.65 1.94 -26.38
N GLU A 333 8.48 0.95 -26.06
CA GLU A 333 8.37 -0.40 -26.58
C GLU A 333 7.64 -1.31 -25.59
N VAL A 334 6.60 -1.99 -26.06
CA VAL A 334 5.78 -2.93 -25.29
C VAL A 334 5.55 -4.17 -26.13
N ASN A 335 6.03 -5.33 -25.66
CA ASN A 335 5.95 -6.62 -26.38
C ASN A 335 6.38 -6.52 -27.86
N ASP A 336 7.58 -5.97 -28.10
CA ASP A 336 8.17 -5.80 -29.43
C ASP A 336 7.36 -4.89 -30.39
N LYS A 337 6.42 -4.11 -29.84
CA LYS A 337 5.64 -3.09 -30.57
C LYS A 337 5.95 -1.71 -30.03
N LEU A 338 5.91 -0.71 -30.91
CA LEU A 338 6.07 0.68 -30.53
C LEU A 338 4.71 1.31 -30.23
N PHE A 339 4.66 2.07 -29.15
CA PHE A 339 3.53 2.91 -28.76
C PHE A 339 4.01 4.33 -28.55
N THR A 340 3.14 5.31 -28.81
CA THR A 340 3.34 6.66 -28.31
C THR A 340 3.18 6.67 -26.80
N GLU A 341 3.97 7.46 -26.09
CA GLU A 341 3.79 7.67 -24.66
C GLU A 341 2.86 8.84 -24.34
N THR A 342 2.27 8.81 -23.14
CA THR A 342 1.58 9.97 -22.57
C THR A 342 2.54 11.16 -22.51
N PRO A 343 2.17 12.34 -23.06
CA PRO A 343 3.06 13.49 -23.08
C PRO A 343 3.54 13.87 -21.68
N LYS A 344 4.84 14.13 -21.55
CA LYS A 344 5.40 14.67 -20.30
C LYS A 344 5.17 16.18 -20.21
N GLY A 345 5.03 16.67 -18.98
CA GLY A 345 4.94 18.11 -18.69
C GLY A 345 6.24 18.60 -18.05
N GLY A 346 6.77 19.73 -18.55
CA GLY A 346 7.97 20.39 -18.03
C GLY A 346 9.20 19.47 -17.93
N CYS A 347 10.09 19.81 -17.00
CA CYS A 347 11.33 19.07 -16.74
C CYS A 347 11.03 17.79 -15.94
N SER A 348 10.77 16.69 -16.64
CA SER A 348 10.47 15.38 -16.04
C SER A 348 10.98 14.21 -16.90
N VAL A 349 10.99 13.00 -16.32
CA VAL A 349 11.20 11.77 -17.08
C VAL A 349 9.99 11.48 -17.97
N ASP A 350 10.20 10.80 -19.09
CA ASP A 350 9.09 10.27 -19.90
C ASP A 350 8.19 9.38 -19.03
N LYS A 351 6.88 9.44 -19.27
CA LYS A 351 5.88 8.86 -18.37
C LYS A 351 5.91 7.34 -18.36
N GLY A 352 6.32 6.72 -19.46
CA GLY A 352 6.35 5.27 -19.62
C GLY A 352 4.96 4.64 -19.77
N THR A 353 3.93 5.44 -20.05
CA THR A 353 2.54 5.00 -20.22
C THR A 353 2.19 4.97 -21.70
N ALA A 354 1.97 3.77 -22.25
CA ALA A 354 1.62 3.55 -23.64
C ALA A 354 0.20 4.06 -23.98
N VAL A 355 0.03 4.70 -25.14
CA VAL A 355 -1.25 5.30 -25.56
C VAL A 355 -1.70 4.78 -26.93
N PHE A 356 -1.07 5.22 -28.02
CA PHE A 356 -1.45 4.81 -29.37
C PHE A 356 -0.43 3.84 -29.94
N GLU A 357 -0.91 2.78 -30.59
CA GLU A 357 -0.04 1.85 -31.30
C GLU A 357 0.55 2.52 -32.55
N VAL A 358 1.85 2.37 -32.76
CA VAL A 358 2.56 2.87 -33.94
C VAL A 358 2.36 1.85 -35.07
N ALA A 359 1.67 2.27 -36.13
CA ALA A 359 1.39 1.44 -37.29
C ALA A 359 2.62 1.25 -38.18
N ALA A 360 3.45 2.30 -38.31
CA ALA A 360 4.72 2.24 -39.02
C ALA A 360 5.75 3.15 -38.34
N ALA A 361 7.01 2.70 -38.29
CA ALA A 361 8.11 3.47 -37.74
C ALA A 361 9.35 3.34 -38.61
N LYS A 362 9.95 4.46 -38.97
CA LYS A 362 11.19 4.55 -39.72
C LYS A 362 12.22 5.33 -38.92
N LYS A 363 13.37 4.72 -38.65
CA LYS A 363 14.49 5.39 -37.96
C LYS A 363 15.00 6.56 -38.81
N ILE A 364 15.20 7.71 -38.17
CA ILE A 364 15.78 8.91 -38.77
C ILE A 364 17.11 9.20 -38.08
N GLY A 365 18.19 9.06 -38.84
CA GLY A 365 19.55 9.23 -38.32
C GLY A 365 19.98 8.16 -37.33
N GLU A 366 21.20 8.34 -36.81
CA GLU A 366 21.79 7.48 -35.77
C GLU A 366 21.34 7.92 -34.36
N PRO A 367 21.40 7.02 -33.35
CA PRO A 367 21.15 7.39 -31.97
C PRO A 367 22.04 8.56 -31.50
N VAL A 368 21.44 9.53 -30.82
CA VAL A 368 22.13 10.75 -30.37
C VAL A 368 22.28 10.75 -28.86
N HIS A 369 23.49 11.00 -28.39
CA HIS A 369 23.81 11.19 -26.98
C HIS A 369 23.56 12.65 -26.57
N ILE A 370 22.71 12.86 -25.57
CA ILE A 370 22.37 14.18 -25.03
C ILE A 370 22.92 14.30 -23.62
N ASN A 371 23.79 15.28 -23.40
CA ASN A 371 24.17 15.70 -22.06
C ASN A 371 23.08 16.65 -21.53
N LEU A 372 22.43 16.24 -20.44
CA LEU A 372 21.30 16.99 -19.88
C LEU A 372 21.81 18.23 -19.14
N LYS A 373 21.15 19.37 -19.38
CA LYS A 373 21.48 20.64 -18.71
C LYS A 373 20.78 20.79 -17.36
N SER A 374 19.72 20.01 -17.15
CA SER A 374 18.92 20.01 -15.94
C SER A 374 19.74 19.49 -14.76
N GLU A 375 19.78 20.22 -13.64
CA GLU A 375 20.44 19.79 -12.41
C GLU A 375 19.71 18.57 -11.81
N ASN A 376 20.15 17.38 -12.19
CA ASN A 376 19.59 16.13 -11.71
C ASN A 376 20.35 15.63 -10.48
N MET A 377 19.83 15.93 -9.29
CA MET A 377 20.23 15.21 -8.08
C MET A 377 19.35 13.97 -7.92
N PHE A 378 19.90 12.80 -8.25
CA PHE A 378 19.39 11.45 -7.95
C PHE A 378 18.20 10.91 -8.78
N VAL A 379 17.59 11.67 -9.69
CA VAL A 379 16.51 11.18 -10.57
C VAL A 379 16.67 11.76 -11.97
N LEU A 380 16.53 10.93 -13.01
CA LEU A 380 16.52 11.37 -14.41
C LEU A 380 15.36 12.34 -14.66
N ARG A 381 15.65 13.56 -15.11
CA ARG A 381 14.66 14.54 -15.59
C ARG A 381 15.28 15.33 -16.73
N TYR A 382 14.47 15.73 -17.70
CA TYR A 382 14.95 16.58 -18.79
C TYR A 382 13.77 17.27 -19.47
N ASP A 383 14.03 18.41 -20.10
CA ASP A 383 13.01 19.12 -20.86
C ASP A 383 12.88 18.52 -22.27
N LEU A 384 11.66 18.48 -22.79
CA LEU A 384 11.43 18.03 -24.18
C LEU A 384 12.17 18.95 -25.18
N GLU A 385 12.36 20.22 -24.83
CA GLU A 385 13.11 21.20 -25.61
C GLU A 385 14.57 20.77 -25.85
N GLU A 386 15.19 20.06 -24.90
CA GLU A 386 16.56 19.53 -25.07
C GLU A 386 16.63 18.46 -26.17
N VAL A 387 15.56 17.67 -26.33
CA VAL A 387 15.44 16.68 -27.42
C VAL A 387 15.07 17.36 -28.73
N LEU A 388 14.15 18.33 -28.69
CA LEU A 388 13.73 19.09 -29.88
C LEU A 388 14.88 19.88 -30.51
N ALA A 389 15.81 20.40 -29.69
CA ALA A 389 16.97 21.16 -30.15
C ALA A 389 17.92 20.38 -31.06
N ILE A 390 17.89 19.04 -31.00
CA ILE A 390 18.71 18.15 -31.82
C ILE A 390 17.87 17.29 -32.77
N LYS A 391 16.57 17.58 -32.90
CA LYS A 391 15.64 16.81 -33.74
C LYS A 391 16.05 16.93 -35.21
N PRO A 392 16.29 15.82 -35.92
CA PRO A 392 16.54 15.86 -37.36
C PRO A 392 15.26 16.19 -38.14
N ASP A 393 15.44 16.75 -39.34
CA ASP A 393 14.33 17.02 -40.26
C ASP A 393 13.56 15.72 -40.58
N GLY A 394 12.23 15.82 -40.61
CA GLY A 394 11.34 14.68 -40.87
C GLY A 394 11.04 13.79 -39.66
N ALA A 395 11.75 13.95 -38.53
CA ALA A 395 11.39 13.24 -37.30
C ALA A 395 10.15 13.86 -36.62
N ASN A 396 9.21 12.99 -36.26
CA ASN A 396 8.02 13.32 -35.48
C ASN A 396 7.94 12.52 -34.16
N ALA A 397 8.94 11.68 -33.86
CA ALA A 397 9.02 10.99 -32.58
C ALA A 397 10.44 10.64 -32.15
N TYR A 398 10.62 10.25 -30.88
CA TYR A 398 11.87 9.69 -30.36
C TYR A 398 11.63 8.54 -29.38
N LEU A 399 12.57 7.60 -29.32
CA LEU A 399 12.64 6.54 -28.31
C LEU A 399 13.90 6.74 -27.48
N ARG A 400 13.77 6.74 -26.15
CA ARG A 400 14.92 6.72 -25.24
C ARG A 400 15.49 5.31 -25.16
N THR A 401 16.67 5.09 -25.73
CA THR A 401 17.29 3.74 -25.82
C THR A 401 18.27 3.46 -24.69
N ALA A 402 18.84 4.49 -24.06
CA ALA A 402 19.69 4.36 -22.88
C ALA A 402 19.68 5.65 -22.05
N TYR A 403 20.08 5.54 -20.78
CA TYR A 403 20.23 6.68 -19.89
C TYR A 403 21.24 6.39 -18.77
N ASP A 404 21.78 7.46 -18.20
CA ASP A 404 22.56 7.41 -16.96
C ASP A 404 21.63 7.29 -15.74
N PRO A 405 21.81 6.28 -14.86
CA PRO A 405 21.10 6.20 -13.60
C PRO A 405 21.25 7.44 -12.70
N ARG A 406 22.32 8.23 -12.86
CA ARG A 406 22.51 9.50 -12.14
C ARG A 406 21.82 10.69 -12.82
N GLY A 407 21.19 10.49 -13.97
CA GLY A 407 20.43 11.49 -14.69
C GLY A 407 21.28 12.51 -15.46
N GLN A 408 22.56 12.23 -15.76
CA GLN A 408 23.41 13.21 -16.44
C GLN A 408 23.26 13.21 -17.96
N TRP A 409 22.86 12.09 -18.55
CA TRP A 409 22.72 11.96 -20.01
C TRP A 409 21.67 10.93 -20.40
N ILE A 410 21.19 11.06 -21.65
CA ILE A 410 20.32 10.09 -22.32
C ILE A 410 20.82 9.81 -23.74
N ILE A 411 20.44 8.65 -24.29
CA ILE A 411 20.56 8.34 -25.71
C ILE A 411 19.16 8.21 -26.30
N VAL A 412 18.91 8.92 -27.40
CA VAL A 412 17.63 8.90 -28.10
C VAL A 412 17.80 8.46 -29.55
N GLN A 413 16.87 7.65 -30.04
CA GLN A 413 16.72 7.34 -31.46
C GLN A 413 15.50 8.09 -32.00
N PHE A 414 15.67 8.87 -33.07
CA PHE A 414 14.56 9.58 -33.72
C PHE A 414 13.86 8.70 -34.76
N TYR A 415 12.57 8.97 -34.94
CA TYR A 415 11.70 8.26 -35.87
C TYR A 415 10.77 9.21 -36.65
N GLU A 416 10.44 8.78 -37.85
CA GLU A 416 9.25 9.16 -38.60
C GLU A 416 8.22 8.04 -38.37
N ILE A 417 7.10 8.35 -37.74
CA ILE A 417 6.06 7.39 -37.36
C ILE A 417 4.71 7.71 -38.01
N GLU A 418 3.95 6.65 -38.25
CA GLU A 418 2.51 6.68 -38.49
C GLU A 418 1.80 6.00 -37.32
N VAL A 419 0.78 6.66 -36.78
CA VAL A 419 0.08 6.19 -35.57
C VAL A 419 -1.31 5.70 -35.94
N ASN A 420 -1.74 4.57 -35.38
CA ASN A 420 -3.12 4.14 -35.48
C ASN A 420 -4.00 5.10 -34.65
N ARG A 421 -4.83 5.89 -35.34
CA ARG A 421 -5.72 6.89 -34.72
C ARG A 421 -7.15 6.39 -34.49
N GLU A 422 -7.45 5.15 -34.86
CA GLU A 422 -8.80 4.59 -34.68
C GLU A 422 -9.04 4.16 -33.23
N THR A 423 -7.99 3.68 -32.56
CA THR A 423 -8.05 3.17 -31.19
C THR A 423 -6.82 3.57 -30.40
N ARG A 424 -6.97 3.68 -29.09
CA ARG A 424 -5.86 3.77 -28.14
C ARG A 424 -6.05 2.83 -26.97
N LEU A 425 -4.98 2.59 -26.22
CA LEU A 425 -5.09 1.97 -24.91
C LEU A 425 -5.88 2.88 -23.96
N VAL A 426 -6.78 2.28 -23.19
CA VAL A 426 -7.53 2.93 -22.12
C VAL A 426 -6.55 3.44 -21.05
N LYS A 427 -6.78 4.65 -20.55
CA LYS A 427 -5.97 5.18 -19.44
C LYS A 427 -6.34 4.46 -18.15
N GLU A 428 -5.42 4.44 -17.19
CA GLU A 428 -5.66 3.86 -15.87
C GLU A 428 -6.93 4.43 -15.23
N GLU A 429 -7.09 5.75 -15.24
CA GLU A 429 -8.24 6.44 -14.62
C GLU A 429 -9.57 6.14 -15.35
N GLU A 430 -9.54 5.96 -16.66
CA GLU A 430 -10.71 5.58 -17.46
C GLU A 430 -11.11 4.12 -17.21
N LEU A 431 -10.12 3.22 -17.13
CA LEU A 431 -10.39 1.81 -16.83
C LEU A 431 -10.87 1.62 -15.39
N ALA A 432 -10.33 2.41 -14.46
CA ALA A 432 -10.72 2.41 -13.06
C ALA A 432 -12.18 2.86 -12.87
N SER A 433 -12.72 3.67 -13.79
CA SER A 433 -14.11 4.14 -13.78
C SER A 433 -15.07 3.29 -14.62
N ASP A 434 -14.59 2.60 -15.67
CA ASP A 434 -15.35 1.64 -16.49
C ASP A 434 -15.21 0.21 -15.95
N LEU A 435 -15.99 -0.11 -14.91
CA LEU A 435 -15.89 -1.40 -14.20
C LEU A 435 -16.21 -2.61 -15.09
N ASP A 436 -17.12 -2.48 -16.05
CA ASP A 436 -17.48 -3.60 -16.94
C ASP A 436 -16.34 -3.90 -17.92
N ARG A 437 -15.69 -2.86 -18.46
CA ARG A 437 -14.46 -3.03 -19.23
C ARG A 437 -13.34 -3.60 -18.39
N LEU A 438 -13.15 -3.14 -17.16
CA LEU A 438 -12.15 -3.67 -16.24
C LEU A 438 -12.34 -5.18 -16.03
N MET A 439 -13.57 -5.65 -15.80
CA MET A 439 -13.85 -7.09 -15.66
C MET A 439 -13.55 -7.85 -16.96
N THR A 440 -13.90 -7.29 -18.12
CA THR A 440 -13.60 -7.90 -19.43
C THR A 440 -12.08 -8.02 -19.66
N VAL A 441 -11.32 -6.97 -19.30
CA VAL A 441 -9.85 -6.95 -19.38
C VAL A 441 -9.26 -8.02 -18.47
N ILE A 442 -9.77 -8.15 -17.24
CA ILE A 442 -9.33 -9.18 -16.31
C ILE A 442 -9.58 -10.57 -16.88
N GLU A 443 -10.77 -10.84 -17.40
CA GLU A 443 -11.11 -12.13 -18.01
C GLU A 443 -10.18 -12.49 -19.17
N GLU A 444 -9.86 -11.52 -20.03
CA GLU A 444 -8.95 -11.72 -21.15
C GLU A 444 -7.52 -12.00 -20.68
N LEU A 445 -7.01 -11.25 -19.70
CA LEU A 445 -5.67 -11.44 -19.15
C LEU A 445 -5.51 -12.76 -18.38
N GLU A 446 -6.59 -13.28 -17.81
CA GLU A 446 -6.59 -14.55 -17.09
C GLU A 446 -6.78 -15.77 -18.01
N ALA A 447 -7.26 -15.55 -19.25
CA ALA A 447 -7.38 -16.58 -20.27
C ALA A 447 -6.10 -16.77 -21.10
N ALA A 448 -5.23 -15.75 -21.14
CA ALA A 448 -3.95 -15.75 -21.84
C ALA A 448 -2.82 -16.36 -20.99
#